data_AF-A0A917JB57-F1
#
_entry.id   AF-A0A917JB57-F1
#
_cell.length_a   1.000
_cell.length_b   1.000
_cell.length_c   1.000
_cell.angle_alpha   90.00
_cell.angle_beta   90.00
_cell.angle_gamma   90.00
#
_symmetry.space_group_name_H-M   'P 1'
#
loop_
_entity.id
_entity.type
_entity.pdbx_description
1 polymer ?
#
loop_
_entity_poly.entity_id
_entity_poly.type
_entity_poly.pdbx_seq_one_letter_code
_entity_poly.pdbx_strand_id
1 'polypeptide(L)'
;MKKLTLIALVTLLSFGAFAADGVKKIDDTDKVSSYVMRQFETEFGDAKDVTWTVNENYNKVEFTADNVKMAAFYDANGKYIGHTEVVTYNALPSAARKQIARDYEGFHVKELIRFQFADAPTSALARLTAISIYDDEVYFLSLNKADKQATLKISPSSSVEILSKN
;
A
#
# COMPACT_ATOMS: atom_id res chain seq x y z
N MET A 1 17.29 7.30 -8.00
CA MET A 1 16.89 5.92 -7.63
C MET A 1 15.52 5.85 -6.92
N LYS A 2 14.55 6.74 -7.23
CA LYS A 2 13.31 6.89 -6.43
C LYS A 2 12.06 6.15 -6.96
N LYS A 3 12.14 5.49 -8.13
CA LYS A 3 10.95 4.93 -8.82
C LYS A 3 10.87 3.39 -8.82
N LEU A 4 12.00 2.70 -8.62
CA LEU A 4 12.07 1.23 -8.70
C LEU A 4 11.57 0.51 -7.44
N THR A 5 11.66 1.14 -6.26
CA THR A 5 11.18 0.55 -4.99
C THR A 5 9.66 0.48 -4.90
N LEU A 6 8.93 1.40 -5.54
CA LEU A 6 7.47 1.45 -5.45
C LEU A 6 6.78 0.31 -6.20
N ILE A 7 7.30 -0.09 -7.36
CA ILE A 7 6.69 -1.14 -8.21
C ILE A 7 6.74 -2.51 -7.53
N ALA A 8 7.85 -2.84 -6.85
CA ALA A 8 7.99 -4.09 -6.09
C ALA A 8 7.05 -4.16 -4.88
N LEU A 9 6.63 -3.01 -4.35
CA LEU A 9 5.67 -2.95 -3.26
C LEU A 9 4.25 -3.28 -3.73
N VAL A 10 3.88 -2.86 -4.95
CA VAL A 10 2.52 -3.02 -5.48
C VAL A 10 2.11 -4.49 -5.64
N THR A 11 3.05 -5.36 -6.00
CA THR A 11 2.78 -6.80 -6.13
C THR A 11 2.41 -7.44 -4.78
N LEU A 12 2.90 -6.86 -3.68
CA LEU A 12 2.69 -7.34 -2.31
C LEU A 12 1.37 -6.86 -1.69
N LEU A 13 0.66 -5.92 -2.33
CA LEU A 13 -0.53 -5.26 -1.76
C LEU A 13 -1.82 -6.06 -1.90
N SER A 14 -1.84 -7.17 -2.65
CA SER A 14 -3.06 -7.92 -2.88
C SER A 14 -3.46 -8.74 -1.64
N PHE A 15 -4.21 -8.12 -0.70
CA PHE A 15 -4.71 -8.79 0.50
C PHE A 15 -5.68 -9.96 0.20
N GLY A 16 -6.05 -10.16 -1.07
CA GLY A 16 -6.91 -11.25 -1.56
C GLY A 16 -6.32 -12.17 -2.64
N ALA A 17 -4.99 -12.20 -2.87
CA ALA A 17 -4.36 -13.09 -3.85
C ALA A 17 -3.06 -13.75 -3.36
N PHE A 18 -3.02 -14.22 -2.11
CA PHE A 18 -1.97 -15.15 -1.67
C PHE A 18 -2.25 -16.57 -2.18
N ALA A 19 -2.03 -16.79 -3.48
CA ALA A 19 -1.93 -18.13 -4.04
C ALA A 19 -0.97 -18.24 -5.25
N ALA A 20 -0.39 -17.13 -5.74
CA ALA A 20 0.30 -17.15 -7.04
C ALA A 20 1.81 -16.86 -7.00
N ASP A 21 2.39 -16.47 -5.86
CA ASP A 21 3.84 -16.35 -5.75
C ASP A 21 4.32 -17.20 -4.59
N GLY A 22 5.38 -18.00 -4.82
CA GLY A 22 6.01 -18.91 -3.87
C GLY A 22 6.67 -18.23 -2.65
N VAL A 23 6.18 -17.06 -2.25
CA VAL A 23 6.49 -16.42 -0.98
C VAL A 23 5.89 -17.29 0.11
N LYS A 24 6.72 -18.15 0.67
CA LYS A 24 6.40 -18.86 1.91
C LYS A 24 5.96 -17.80 2.93
N LYS A 25 4.76 -17.95 3.49
CA LYS A 25 4.44 -17.34 4.78
C LYS A 25 5.47 -17.90 5.76
N ILE A 26 6.48 -17.12 6.08
CA ILE A 26 7.42 -17.46 7.12
C ILE A 26 7.03 -16.61 8.32
N ASP A 27 6.44 -17.24 9.33
CA ASP A 27 6.42 -16.70 10.70
C ASP A 27 7.87 -16.73 11.22
N ASP A 28 8.76 -16.00 10.57
CA ASP A 28 10.16 -15.85 10.95
C ASP A 28 10.33 -14.57 11.76
N THR A 29 9.50 -14.41 12.80
CA THR A 29 9.69 -13.31 13.75
C THR A 29 11.10 -13.29 14.32
N ASP A 30 11.77 -14.45 14.36
CA ASP A 30 13.17 -14.60 14.81
C ASP A 30 14.19 -13.91 13.89
N LYS A 31 13.83 -13.61 12.63
CA LYS A 31 14.68 -12.86 11.69
C LYS A 31 14.40 -11.36 11.66
N VAL A 32 13.33 -10.90 12.29
CA VAL A 32 13.03 -9.47 12.38
C VAL A 32 13.97 -8.86 13.42
N SER A 33 14.67 -7.78 13.07
CA SER A 33 15.50 -7.09 14.06
C SER A 33 14.62 -6.49 15.17
N SER A 34 15.12 -6.54 16.42
CA SER A 34 14.41 -5.94 17.56
C SER A 34 14.15 -4.44 17.40
N TYR A 35 14.97 -3.76 16.59
CA TYR A 35 14.76 -2.38 16.19
C TYR A 35 13.46 -2.21 15.38
N VAL A 36 13.25 -3.04 14.36
CA VAL A 36 12.04 -2.99 13.50
C VAL A 36 10.80 -3.38 14.29
N MET A 37 10.88 -4.41 15.15
CA MET A 37 9.76 -4.78 16.03
C MET A 37 9.34 -3.62 16.93
N ARG A 38 10.31 -2.97 17.60
CA ARG A 38 10.03 -1.82 18.47
C ARG A 38 9.46 -0.64 17.71
N GLN A 39 9.95 -0.37 16.49
CA GLN A 39 9.40 0.68 15.66
C GLN A 39 7.94 0.41 15.30
N PHE A 40 7.63 -0.82 14.86
CA PHE A 40 6.25 -1.24 14.58
C PHE A 40 5.34 -1.10 15.80
N GLU A 41 5.75 -1.59 16.98
CA GLU A 41 4.99 -1.48 18.22
C GLU A 41 4.76 -0.02 18.65
N THR A 42 5.70 0.87 18.36
CA THR A 42 5.58 2.30 18.67
C THR A 42 4.58 2.99 17.76
N GLU A 43 4.58 2.64 16.47
CA GLU A 43 3.69 3.26 15.47
C GLU A 43 2.28 2.65 15.46
N PHE A 44 2.14 1.35 15.76
CA PHE A 44 0.90 0.57 15.66
C PHE A 44 0.63 -0.25 16.95
N GLY A 45 0.68 0.41 18.10
CA GLY A 45 0.61 -0.25 19.41
C GLY A 45 -0.70 -0.99 19.73
N ASP A 46 -1.77 -0.75 18.97
CA ASP A 46 -3.07 -1.40 19.07
C ASP A 46 -3.29 -2.52 18.02
N ALA A 47 -2.26 -2.81 17.21
CA ALA A 47 -2.33 -3.80 16.14
C ALA A 47 -2.70 -5.21 16.62
N LYS A 48 -3.53 -5.87 15.83
CA LYS A 48 -3.98 -7.26 15.99
C LYS A 48 -3.64 -8.07 14.75
N ASP A 49 -3.74 -9.40 14.85
CA ASP A 49 -3.54 -10.32 13.74
C ASP A 49 -2.18 -10.11 13.02
N VAL A 50 -1.14 -9.79 13.79
CA VAL A 50 0.18 -9.41 13.29
C VAL A 50 0.88 -10.61 12.66
N THR A 51 1.22 -10.48 11.38
CA THR A 51 1.93 -11.50 10.59
C THR A 51 3.14 -10.88 9.90
N TRP A 52 4.32 -11.43 10.12
CA TRP A 52 5.55 -10.94 9.50
C TRP A 52 5.88 -11.71 8.22
N THR A 53 6.51 -11.03 7.27
CA THR A 53 7.13 -11.62 6.08
C THR A 53 8.48 -10.95 5.89
N VAL A 54 9.55 -11.73 6.07
CA VAL A 54 10.94 -11.25 6.03
C VAL A 54 11.68 -11.90 4.87
N ASN A 55 12.41 -11.11 4.10
CA ASN A 55 13.41 -11.60 3.16
C ASN A 55 14.59 -10.61 3.07
N GLU A 56 15.56 -10.93 2.21
CA GLU A 56 16.80 -10.17 2.05
C GLU A 56 16.60 -8.71 1.60
N ASN A 57 15.45 -8.37 1.02
CA ASN A 57 15.17 -7.05 0.46
C ASN A 57 14.26 -6.19 1.35
N TYR A 58 13.35 -6.82 2.10
CA TYR A 58 12.35 -6.10 2.89
C TYR A 58 11.83 -6.90 4.08
N ASN A 59 11.26 -6.16 5.04
CA ASN A 59 10.39 -6.68 6.08
C ASN A 59 8.99 -6.11 5.84
N LYS A 60 7.99 -6.99 5.77
CA LYS A 60 6.57 -6.62 5.71
C LYS A 60 5.88 -7.15 6.96
N VAL A 61 5.03 -6.34 7.56
CA VAL A 61 4.14 -6.78 8.64
C VAL A 61 2.71 -6.47 8.23
N GLU A 62 1.87 -7.49 8.20
CA GLU A 62 0.42 -7.38 7.95
C GLU A 62 -0.29 -7.44 9.30
N PHE A 63 -1.29 -6.58 9.49
CA PHE A 63 -1.98 -6.46 10.77
C PHE A 63 -3.35 -5.78 10.58
N THR A 64 -4.14 -5.82 11.65
CA THR A 64 -5.41 -5.09 11.76
C THR A 64 -5.27 -4.01 12.84
N ALA A 65 -5.48 -2.75 12.51
CA ALA A 65 -5.58 -1.64 13.48
C ALA A 65 -6.87 -0.86 13.20
N ASP A 66 -7.58 -0.42 14.24
CA ASP A 66 -8.90 0.24 14.08
C ASP A 66 -9.91 -0.50 13.17
N ASN A 67 -9.89 -1.83 13.18
CA ASN A 67 -10.67 -2.71 12.27
C ASN A 67 -10.36 -2.54 10.77
N VAL A 68 -9.25 -1.89 10.42
CA VAL A 68 -8.75 -1.74 9.06
C VAL A 68 -7.56 -2.68 8.86
N LYS A 69 -7.57 -3.41 7.74
CA LYS A 69 -6.41 -4.21 7.34
C LYS A 69 -5.31 -3.29 6.80
N MET A 70 -4.11 -3.48 7.32
CA MET A 70 -2.94 -2.66 7.02
C MET A 70 -1.71 -3.53 6.79
N ALA A 71 -0.73 -2.96 6.12
CA ALA A 71 0.62 -3.54 6.08
C ALA A 71 1.68 -2.44 6.20
N ALA A 72 2.70 -2.64 7.02
CA ALA A 72 3.85 -1.75 7.12
C ALA A 72 5.07 -2.39 6.46
N PHE A 73 5.90 -1.55 5.84
CA PHE A 73 7.04 -1.97 5.04
C PHE A 73 8.32 -1.31 5.55
N TYR A 74 9.36 -2.11 5.69
CA TYR A 74 10.70 -1.68 6.07
C TYR A 74 11.69 -2.23 5.05
N ASP A 75 12.74 -1.47 4.76
CA ASP A 75 13.83 -1.98 3.92
C ASP A 75 14.67 -3.04 4.65
N ALA A 76 15.64 -3.63 3.95
CA ALA A 76 16.56 -4.63 4.51
C ALA A 76 17.37 -4.11 5.72
N ASN A 77 17.56 -2.79 5.86
CA ASN A 77 18.25 -2.17 7.00
C ASN A 77 17.30 -1.84 8.16
N GLY A 78 16.01 -2.15 8.01
CA GLY A 78 14.97 -1.81 8.99
C GLY A 78 14.50 -0.37 8.94
N LYS A 79 14.82 0.39 7.88
CA LYS A 79 14.25 1.73 7.69
C LYS A 79 12.79 1.62 7.27
N TYR A 80 11.90 2.31 7.97
CA TYR A 80 10.49 2.41 7.60
C TYR A 80 10.31 3.09 6.24
N ILE A 81 9.58 2.43 5.34
CA ILE A 81 9.28 2.88 3.98
C ILE A 81 7.90 3.55 3.95
N GLY A 82 6.95 3.01 4.70
CA GLY A 82 5.56 3.44 4.73
C GLY A 82 4.62 2.31 5.06
N HIS A 83 3.32 2.58 4.98
CA HIS A 83 2.29 1.58 5.24
C HIS A 83 1.13 1.69 4.27
N THR A 84 0.30 0.66 4.29
CA THR A 84 -0.93 0.57 3.52
C THR A 84 -2.12 0.51 4.43
N GLU A 85 -3.25 0.97 3.90
CA GLU A 85 -4.56 0.80 4.52
C GLU A 85 -5.59 0.57 3.42
N VAL A 86 -6.55 -0.31 3.72
CA VAL A 86 -7.73 -0.47 2.88
C VAL A 86 -8.64 0.75 3.09
N VAL A 87 -8.96 1.44 2.00
CA VAL A 87 -9.82 2.64 2.02
C VAL A 87 -11.03 2.48 1.12
N THR A 88 -12.03 3.32 1.32
CA THR A 88 -13.22 3.33 0.47
C THR A 88 -12.97 4.11 -0.82
N TYR A 89 -13.72 3.77 -1.88
CA TYR A 89 -13.61 4.44 -3.19
C TYR A 89 -13.78 5.97 -3.13
N ASN A 90 -14.45 6.47 -2.08
CA ASN A 90 -14.63 7.91 -1.84
C ASN A 90 -13.33 8.64 -1.47
N ALA A 91 -12.28 7.92 -1.06
CA ALA A 91 -10.96 8.49 -0.81
C ALA A 91 -10.28 8.99 -2.11
N LEU A 92 -10.62 8.42 -3.26
CA LEU A 92 -10.02 8.84 -4.54
C LEU A 92 -10.45 10.27 -4.93
N PRO A 93 -9.57 11.07 -5.55
CA PRO A 93 -9.97 12.36 -6.11
C PRO A 93 -11.17 12.27 -7.07
N SER A 94 -12.05 13.28 -7.05
CA SER A 94 -13.26 13.30 -7.89
C SER A 94 -12.95 13.15 -9.38
N ALA A 95 -11.86 13.75 -9.86
CA ALA A 95 -11.42 13.63 -11.24
C ALA A 95 -11.02 12.18 -11.59
N ALA A 96 -10.24 11.51 -10.72
CA ALA A 96 -9.89 10.10 -10.89
C ALA A 96 -11.13 9.20 -10.91
N ARG A 97 -12.07 9.39 -9.97
CA ARG A 97 -13.32 8.61 -9.94
C ARG A 97 -14.13 8.77 -11.21
N LYS A 98 -14.22 9.99 -11.76
CA LYS A 98 -14.89 10.27 -13.04
C LYS A 98 -14.19 9.60 -14.22
N GLN A 99 -12.86 9.60 -14.24
CA GLN A 99 -12.09 8.93 -15.28
C GLN A 99 -12.31 7.41 -15.21
N ILE A 100 -12.16 6.80 -14.03
CA ILE A 100 -12.34 5.36 -13.84
C ILE A 100 -13.76 4.92 -14.23
N ALA A 101 -14.79 5.69 -13.83
CA ALA A 101 -16.17 5.37 -14.19
C ALA A 101 -16.42 5.36 -15.71
N ARG A 102 -15.68 6.18 -16.48
CA ARG A 102 -15.75 6.17 -17.95
C ARG A 102 -14.92 5.05 -18.56
N ASP A 103 -13.67 4.91 -18.14
CA ASP A 103 -12.68 4.06 -18.79
C ASP A 103 -12.84 2.56 -18.43
N TYR A 104 -13.50 2.28 -17.29
CA TYR A 104 -13.70 0.94 -16.73
C TYR A 104 -15.18 0.61 -16.51
N GLU A 105 -16.03 1.03 -17.43
CA GLU A 105 -17.47 0.78 -17.33
C GLU A 105 -17.81 -0.73 -17.19
N GLY A 106 -18.63 -1.03 -16.19
CA GLY A 106 -19.04 -2.38 -15.83
C GLY A 106 -17.97 -3.20 -15.09
N PHE A 107 -16.84 -2.62 -14.70
CA PHE A 107 -15.97 -3.20 -13.68
C PHE A 107 -16.49 -2.86 -12.28
N HIS A 108 -16.29 -3.76 -11.34
CA HIS A 108 -16.55 -3.56 -9.92
C HIS A 108 -15.25 -3.31 -9.16
N VAL A 109 -15.33 -2.49 -8.11
CA VAL A 109 -14.22 -2.27 -7.19
C VAL A 109 -14.09 -3.49 -6.30
N LYS A 110 -12.97 -4.20 -6.41
CA LYS A 110 -12.63 -5.33 -5.53
C LYS A 110 -11.99 -4.82 -4.24
N GLU A 111 -11.02 -3.93 -4.38
CA GLU A 111 -10.21 -3.42 -3.27
C GLU A 111 -9.58 -2.09 -3.68
N LEU A 112 -9.45 -1.18 -2.72
CA LEU A 112 -8.71 0.05 -2.87
C LEU A 112 -7.78 0.20 -1.69
N ILE A 113 -6.50 0.33 -1.98
CA ILE A 113 -5.44 0.46 -0.98
C ILE A 113 -4.81 1.83 -1.15
N ARG A 114 -4.63 2.52 -0.04
CA ARG A 114 -3.80 3.73 0.02
C ARG A 114 -2.44 3.35 0.59
N PHE A 115 -1.38 3.75 -0.08
CA PHE A 115 -0.01 3.69 0.41
C PHE A 115 0.42 5.07 0.89
N GLN A 116 0.83 5.17 2.15
CA GLN A 116 1.36 6.39 2.76
C GLN A 116 2.87 6.22 2.97
N PHE A 117 3.67 7.12 2.39
CA PHE A 117 5.12 7.06 2.51
C PHE A 117 5.58 7.55 3.89
N ALA A 118 6.66 6.97 4.42
CA ALA A 118 7.23 7.36 5.71
C ALA A 118 7.59 8.86 5.80
N ASP A 119 8.06 9.44 4.69
CA ASP A 119 8.47 10.85 4.60
C ASP A 119 7.28 11.80 4.31
N ALA A 120 6.03 11.33 4.42
CA ALA A 120 4.85 12.15 4.19
C ALA A 120 4.72 13.24 5.28
N PRO A 121 4.46 14.51 4.91
CA PRO A 121 4.22 15.58 5.87
C PRO A 121 2.96 15.33 6.70
N THR A 122 3.14 14.94 7.96
CA THR A 122 2.04 14.60 8.88
C THR A 122 1.24 15.82 9.34
N SER A 123 1.84 17.02 9.33
CA SER A 123 1.16 18.26 9.75
C SER A 123 0.58 19.07 8.58
N ALA A 124 -0.53 19.77 8.83
CA ALA A 124 -1.15 20.67 7.84
C ALA A 124 -0.19 21.77 7.38
N LEU A 125 0.66 22.27 8.28
CA LEU A 125 1.68 23.27 7.96
C LEU A 125 2.76 22.68 7.05
N ALA A 126 3.23 21.46 7.33
CA ALA A 126 4.21 20.79 6.48
C ALA A 126 3.66 20.54 5.07
N ARG A 127 2.37 20.18 4.94
CA ARG A 127 1.68 20.05 3.64
C ARG A 127 1.62 21.36 2.86
N LEU A 128 1.37 22.49 3.54
CA LEU A 128 1.38 23.82 2.92
C LEU A 128 2.79 24.27 2.48
N THR A 129 3.85 23.75 3.09
CA THR A 129 5.23 24.06 2.68
C THR A 129 5.80 23.05 1.68
N ALA A 130 5.24 21.85 1.60
CA ALA A 130 5.70 20.76 0.73
C ALA A 130 5.08 20.78 -0.69
N ILE A 131 4.39 21.88 -1.06
CA ILE A 131 3.50 22.08 -2.23
C ILE A 131 4.04 21.61 -3.61
N SER A 132 5.30 21.19 -3.75
CA SER A 132 5.87 20.82 -5.05
C SER A 132 6.72 19.54 -5.12
N ILE A 133 6.88 18.75 -4.05
CA ILE A 133 8.03 17.80 -4.03
C ILE A 133 7.72 16.33 -3.74
N TYR A 134 6.53 15.96 -3.25
CA TYR A 134 6.22 14.56 -2.92
C TYR A 134 4.79 14.17 -3.32
N ASP A 135 4.65 13.08 -4.09
CA ASP A 135 3.44 12.23 -4.04
C ASP A 135 3.55 11.46 -2.71
N ASP A 136 3.05 12.07 -1.64
CA ASP A 136 3.11 11.60 -0.25
C ASP A 136 2.18 10.41 0.04
N GLU A 137 1.24 10.17 -0.87
CA GLU A 137 0.43 8.97 -0.93
C GLU A 137 0.20 8.53 -2.38
N VAL A 138 -0.08 7.24 -2.56
CA VAL A 138 -0.53 6.67 -3.84
C VAL A 138 -1.65 5.69 -3.55
N TYR A 139 -2.61 5.61 -4.46
CA TYR A 139 -3.72 4.69 -4.39
C TYR A 139 -3.55 3.55 -5.39
N PHE A 140 -3.87 2.33 -4.97
CA PHE A 140 -3.92 1.15 -5.81
C PHE A 140 -5.33 0.59 -5.83
N LEU A 141 -5.98 0.64 -6.98
CA LEU A 141 -7.35 0.20 -7.18
C LEU A 141 -7.37 -1.09 -7.97
N SER A 142 -7.86 -2.16 -7.34
CA SER A 142 -8.14 -3.43 -8.02
C SER A 142 -9.60 -3.48 -8.46
N LEU A 143 -9.78 -3.76 -9.74
CA LEU A 143 -11.06 -3.85 -10.43
C LEU A 143 -11.25 -5.25 -11.02
N ASN A 144 -12.49 -5.73 -11.05
CA ASN A 144 -12.84 -6.98 -11.72
C ASN A 144 -14.11 -6.86 -12.58
N LYS A 145 -14.19 -7.65 -13.65
CA LYS A 145 -15.37 -7.79 -14.50
C LYS A 145 -15.40 -9.20 -15.06
N ALA A 146 -16.27 -10.06 -14.54
CA ALA A 146 -16.27 -11.50 -14.83
C ALA A 146 -14.87 -12.11 -14.59
N ASP A 147 -14.22 -12.61 -15.64
CA ASP A 147 -12.87 -13.18 -15.64
C ASP A 147 -11.75 -12.12 -15.76
N LYS A 148 -12.10 -10.88 -16.10
CA LYS A 148 -11.14 -9.79 -16.31
C LYS A 148 -10.78 -9.10 -15.02
N GLN A 149 -9.51 -8.69 -14.91
CA GLN A 149 -9.00 -7.93 -13.77
C GLN A 149 -8.17 -6.76 -14.26
N ALA A 150 -8.18 -5.66 -13.50
CA ALA A 150 -7.30 -4.52 -13.74
C ALA A 150 -6.81 -3.95 -12.42
N THR A 151 -5.55 -3.54 -12.38
CA THR A 151 -4.98 -2.81 -11.24
C THR A 151 -4.51 -1.45 -11.72
N LEU A 152 -5.05 -0.41 -11.10
CA LEU A 152 -4.75 0.98 -11.40
C LEU A 152 -3.96 1.60 -10.27
N LYS A 153 -2.97 2.41 -10.63
CA LYS A 153 -2.28 3.31 -9.72
C LYS A 153 -2.86 4.70 -9.92
N ILE A 154 -3.30 5.35 -8.85
CA ILE A 154 -3.85 6.70 -8.87
C ILE A 154 -3.01 7.61 -7.98
N SER A 155 -2.52 8.72 -8.54
CA SER A 155 -1.85 9.77 -7.77
C SER A 155 -2.86 10.75 -7.14
N PRO A 156 -2.48 11.49 -6.08
CA PRO A 156 -3.31 12.56 -5.52
C PRO A 156 -3.67 13.64 -6.55
N SER A 157 -2.74 13.89 -7.49
CA SER A 157 -2.95 14.76 -8.67
C SER A 157 -3.94 14.19 -9.70
N SER A 158 -4.60 13.07 -9.41
CA SER A 158 -5.59 12.38 -10.25
C SER A 158 -5.03 11.72 -11.51
N SER A 159 -3.72 11.51 -11.62
CA SER A 159 -3.16 10.71 -12.70
C SER A 159 -3.52 9.25 -12.48
N VAL A 160 -4.15 8.61 -13.48
CA VAL A 160 -4.49 7.18 -13.45
C VAL A 160 -3.55 6.44 -14.39
N GLU A 161 -2.78 5.51 -13.84
CA GLU A 161 -1.81 4.66 -14.54
C GLU A 161 -2.24 3.19 -14.46
N ILE A 162 -2.28 2.48 -15.59
CA ILE A 162 -2.62 1.05 -15.63
C ILE A 162 -1.36 0.25 -15.29
N LEU A 163 -1.42 -0.55 -14.23
CA LEU A 163 -0.31 -1.43 -13.86
C LEU A 163 -0.44 -2.83 -14.46
N SER A 164 -1.68 -3.33 -14.55
CA SER A 164 -1.99 -4.64 -15.13
C SER A 164 -3.45 -4.66 -15.61
N LYS A 165 -3.71 -5.37 -16.70
CA LYS A 165 -5.06 -5.62 -17.24
C LYS A 165 -5.05 -6.94 -18.01
N ASN A 166 -5.96 -7.84 -17.63
CA ASN A 166 -6.07 -9.19 -18.17
C ASN A 166 -7.50 -9.40 -18.68
#